data_AF-A0A429X1F2-F1
#
_entry.id   AF-A0A429X1F2-F1
#
_cell.length_a   1.000
_cell.length_b   1.000
_cell.length_c   1.000
_cell.angle_alpha   90.00
_cell.angle_beta   90.00
_cell.angle_gamma   90.00
#
_symmetry.space_group_name_H-M   'P 1'
#
loop_
_entity.id
_entity.type
_entity.pdbx_description
1 polymer ?
#
loop_
_entity_poly.entity_id
_entity_poly.type
_entity_poly.pdbx_seq_one_letter_code
_entity_poly.pdbx_strand_id
1 'polypeptide(L)' 'MGVVQIAEFNNTIIGKVHLEVRDGIGGIYGLGVLPEYRRKGYGREILIKSVQLLKAKQVNEVMLQVSVETRVL' A
#
# COMPACT_ATOMS: atom_id res chain seq x y z
N MET A 1 -0.06 12.00 10.73
CA MET A 1 -1.47 11.87 10.32
C MET A 1 -1.52 10.93 9.13
N GLY A 2 -2.21 9.79 9.26
CA GLY A 2 -2.32 8.77 8.22
C GLY A 2 -3.51 9.00 7.30
N VAL A 3 -3.42 8.49 6.07
CA VAL A 3 -4.50 8.54 5.07
C VAL A 3 -4.69 7.18 4.42
N VAL A 4 -5.95 6.72 4.34
CA VAL A 4 -6.29 5.51 3.59
C VAL A 4 -6.60 5.89 2.15
N GLN A 5 -5.93 5.22 1.21
CA GLN A 5 -6.18 5.31 -0.21
C GLN A 5 -6.92 4.06 -0.67
N ILE A 6 -7.86 4.24 -1.59
CA ILE A 6 -8.64 3.16 -2.19
C ILE A 6 -8.18 3.00 -3.64
N ALA A 7 -8.05 1.75 -4.08
CA ALA A 7 -7.78 1.42 -5.46
C ALA A 7 -9.10 1.07 -6.16
N GLU A 8 -9.38 1.77 -7.25
CA GLU A 8 -10.58 1.58 -8.07
C GLU A 8 -10.18 1.14 -9.48
N PHE A 9 -10.92 0.19 -10.03
CA PHE A 9 -10.81 -0.26 -11.41
C PHE A 9 -12.21 -0.51 -11.96
N ASN A 10 -12.54 0.08 -13.12
CA ASN A 10 -13.86 0.01 -13.73
C ASN A 10 -15.01 0.30 -12.75
N ASN A 11 -14.94 1.44 -12.05
CA ASN A 11 -15.96 1.86 -11.07
C ASN A 11 -16.15 0.90 -9.89
N THR A 12 -15.22 -0.04 -9.68
CA THR A 12 -15.25 -1.03 -8.61
C THR A 12 -14.04 -0.86 -7.71
N ILE A 13 -14.26 -0.86 -6.39
CA ILE A 13 -13.18 -0.86 -5.41
C ILE A 13 -12.53 -2.24 -5.41
N ILE A 14 -11.21 -2.30 -5.67
CA ILE A 14 -10.46 -3.55 -5.79
C ILE A 14 -9.39 -3.72 -4.71
N GLY A 15 -9.11 -2.68 -3.94
CA GLY A 15 -8.06 -2.72 -2.93
C GLY A 15 -7.94 -1.44 -2.12
N LYS A 16 -7.03 -1.46 -1.16
CA LYS A 16 -6.71 -0.31 -0.31
C LYS A 16 -5.25 -0.32 0.11
N VAL A 17 -4.79 0.83 0.59
CA VAL A 17 -3.49 0.98 1.26
C VAL A 17 -3.58 2.12 2.27
N HIS A 18 -2.96 1.98 3.43
CA HIS A 18 -2.83 3.04 4.42
C HIS A 18 -1.42 3.62 4.34
N LEU A 19 -1.33 4.94 4.17
CA LEU A 19 -0.08 5.68 4.14
C LEU A 19 0.04 6.56 5.36
N GLU A 20 1.23 6.61 5.95
CA GLU A 20 1.53 7.54 7.03
C GLU A 20 2.86 8.25 6.75
N VAL A 21 2.98 9.50 7.19
CA VAL A 21 4.28 10.17 7.27
C VAL A 21 4.50 10.60 8.72
N ARG A 22 5.62 10.18 9.30
CA ARG A 22 6.06 10.55 10.65
C ARG A 22 7.58 10.64 10.69
N ASP A 23 8.12 11.72 11.26
CA ASP A 23 9.57 11.93 11.44
C ASP A 23 10.40 11.75 10.15
N GLY A 24 9.85 12.17 9.01
CA GLY A 24 10.48 12.01 7.70
C GLY A 24 10.47 10.60 7.14
N ILE A 25 9.76 9.66 7.77
CA ILE A 25 9.57 8.27 7.30
C ILE A 25 8.17 8.12 6.72
N GLY A 26 8.09 7.59 5.50
CA GLY A 26 6.84 7.20 4.85
C GLY A 26 6.51 5.73 5.09
N GLY A 27 5.44 5.44 5.81
CA GLY A 27 4.98 4.09 6.08
C GLY A 27 3.89 3.64 5.11
N ILE A 28 4.00 2.41 4.60
CA ILE A 28 2.99 1.72 3.78
C ILE A 28 2.46 0.54 4.58
N TYR A 29 1.16 0.56 4.87
CA TYR A 29 0.49 -0.39 5.76
C TYR A 29 -0.78 -0.95 5.14
N GLY A 30 -1.15 -2.16 5.55
CA GLY A 30 -2.46 -2.75 5.23
C GLY A 30 -2.78 -2.79 3.73
N LEU A 31 -1.76 -2.91 2.88
CA LEU A 31 -1.93 -3.02 1.44
C LEU A 31 -2.66 -4.33 1.14
N GLY A 32 -3.81 -4.21 0.49
CA GLY A 32 -4.64 -5.36 0.15
C GLY A 32 -5.31 -5.19 -1.21
N VAL A 33 -5.43 -6.31 -1.92
CA VAL A 33 -6.23 -6.45 -3.14
C VAL A 33 -7.23 -7.57 -2.91
N LEU A 34 -8.49 -7.36 -3.31
CA LEU A 34 -9.54 -8.36 -3.25
C LEU A 34 -9.12 -9.64 -4.01
N PRO A 35 -9.39 -10.85 -3.48
CA PRO A 35 -8.92 -12.12 -4.05
C PRO A 35 -9.09 -12.27 -5.57
N GLU A 36 -10.24 -11.91 -6.09
CA GLU A 36 -10.66 -12.02 -7.50
C GLU A 36 -9.90 -11.05 -8.45
N TYR A 37 -9.22 -10.05 -7.90
CA TYR A 37 -8.36 -9.10 -8.62
C TYR A 37 -6.86 -9.38 -8.43
N ARG A 38 -6.47 -10.40 -7.66
CA ARG A 38 -5.05 -10.74 -7.45
C ARG A 38 -4.41 -11.34 -8.71
N ARG A 39 -3.06 -11.41 -8.71
CA ARG A 39 -2.24 -11.96 -9.81
C ARG A 39 -2.37 -11.24 -11.17
N LYS A 40 -3.03 -10.08 -11.19
CA LYS A 40 -3.20 -9.20 -12.38
C LYS A 40 -2.28 -7.96 -12.37
N GLY A 41 -1.42 -7.83 -11.35
CA GLY A 41 -0.49 -6.69 -11.22
C GLY A 41 -0.98 -5.52 -10.36
N TYR A 42 -2.26 -5.46 -9.97
CA TYR A 42 -2.80 -4.33 -9.20
C TYR A 42 -2.10 -4.06 -7.87
N GLY A 43 -1.68 -5.10 -7.14
CA GLY A 43 -0.93 -4.91 -5.89
C GLY A 43 0.40 -4.19 -6.11
N ARG A 44 1.10 -4.50 -7.21
CA ARG A 44 2.33 -3.82 -7.62
C ARG A 44 2.05 -2.36 -8.00
N GLU A 45 0.96 -2.10 -8.72
CA GLU A 45 0.59 -0.74 -9.11
C GLU A 45 0.23 0.14 -7.91
N ILE A 46 -0.57 -0.39 -6.97
CA ILE A 46 -0.89 0.29 -5.71
C ILE A 46 0.39 0.62 -4.94
N LEU A 47 1.33 -0.32 -4.84
CA LEU A 47 2.61 -0.10 -4.17
C LEU A 47 3.43 1.00 -4.85
N ILE A 48 3.55 0.98 -6.17
CA ILE A 48 4.31 2.00 -6.93
C ILE A 48 3.70 3.39 -6.71
N LYS A 49 2.38 3.53 -6.83
CA LYS A 49 1.69 4.81 -6.60
C LYS A 49 1.87 5.29 -5.15
N SER A 50 1.83 4.37 -4.18
CA SER A 50 2.09 4.68 -2.76
C SER A 50 3.48 5.25 -2.55
N VAL A 51 4.51 4.61 -3.13
CA VAL A 51 5.90 5.09 -3.06
C VAL A 51 6.03 6.47 -3.71
N GLN A 52 5.38 6.70 -4.85
CA GLN A 52 5.40 8.01 -5.53
C GLN A 52 4.75 9.11 -4.68
N LEU A 53 3.60 8.83 -4.05
CA LEU A 53 2.93 9.76 -3.14
C LEU A 53 3.81 10.12 -1.92
N LEU A 54 4.50 9.14 -1.35
CA LEU A 54 5.42 9.36 -0.23
C LEU A 54 6.65 10.17 -0.67
N LYS A 55 7.23 9.85 -1.83
CA LYS A 55 8.34 10.64 -2.41
C LYS A 55 7.95 12.10 -2.65
N ALA A 56 6.75 12.35 -3.15
CA ALA A 56 6.23 13.71 -3.35
C ALA A 56 6.09 14.49 -2.02
N LYS A 57 5.99 13.79 -0.89
CA LYS A 57 6.00 14.38 0.46
C LYS A 57 7.42 14.56 1.02
N GLN A 58 8.46 14.30 0.23
CA GLN A 58 9.87 14.50 0.60
C GLN A 58 10.29 13.72 1.86
N VAL A 59 9.79 12.49 2.00
CA VAL A 59 10.26 11.57 3.05
C VAL A 59 11.68 11.09 2.74
N ASN A 60 12.48 10.89 3.78
CA ASN A 60 13.86 10.39 3.69
C ASN A 60 13.90 8.89 3.41
N GLU A 61 12.92 8.15 3.93
CA GLU A 61 12.83 6.69 3.82
C GLU A 61 11.39 6.25 3.59
N VAL A 62 11.21 5.12 2.90
CA VAL A 62 9.92 4.44 2.74
C VAL A 62 10.00 3.04 3.35
N MET A 63 9.13 2.77 4.30
CA MET A 63 8.99 1.47 4.97
C MET A 63 7.71 0.77 4.51
N LEU A 64 7.79 -0.54 4.25
CA LEU A 64 6.64 -1.39 3.96
C LEU A 64 6.43 -2.37 5.11
N GLN A 65 5.26 -2.36 5.75
CA GLN A 65 4.91 -3.38 6.73
C GLN A 65 4.35 -4.62 6.02
N VAL A 66 4.92 -5.78 6.33
CA VAL A 66 4.44 -7.09 5.88
C VAL A 66 4.14 -7.94 7.12
N SER A 67 2.97 -8.58 7.16
CA SER A 67 2.67 -9.57 8.18
C SER A 67 3.41 -10.88 7.88
N VAL A 68 4.20 -11.36 8.83
CA VAL A 68 4.80 -12.70 8.76
C VAL A 68 3.83 -13.68 9.40
N GLU A 69 3.14 -14.49 8.60
CA GLU A 69 2.43 -15.66 9.09
C GLU A 69 3.37 -16.88 9.02
N THR A 70 3.87 -17.33 10.16
CA THR A 70 4.57 -18.60 10.27
C THR A 70 3.53 -19.72 10.20
N ARG A 71 3.54 -20.50 9.10
CA ARG A 71 2.81 -21.77 9.04
C ARG A 71 3.62 -22.82 9.79
N VAL A 72 3.22 -23.16 11.01
CA VAL A 72 3.71 -24.38 11.67
C VAL A 72 3.04 -25.55 10.94
N LEU A 73 3.87 -26.40 10.31
CA LEU A 73 3.45 -27.66 9.70
C LEU A 73 3.18 -28.71 10.78
#